data_AF-A0AAW4W9W9-F1
#
_entry.id   AF-A0AAW4W9W9-F1
#
_cell.length_a   1.000
_cell.length_b   1.000
_cell.length_c   1.000
_cell.angle_alpha   90.00
_cell.angle_beta   90.00
_cell.angle_gamma   90.00
#
_symmetry.space_group_name_H-M   'P 1'
#
loop_
_entity.id
_entity.type
_entity.pdbx_description
1 polymer ?
#
loop_
_entity_poly.entity_id
_entity_poly.type
_entity_poly.pdbx_seq_one_letter_code
_entity_poly.pdbx_strand_id
1 'polypeptide(L)'
;MKLEHVTIDDMLRSYLKSNFANRNTLVIWPLSMCDSEAEVETIKQDLFEFGYLPPKSYCRNGFWIIEMPMHAACEIINRHSKGTLAMRCYCGDECLHENM
;
A
#
# COMPACT_ATOMS: atom_id res chain seq x y z
N MET A 1 2.42 34.47 -0.29
CA MET A 1 1.99 33.07 -0.10
C MET A 1 2.78 32.23 -1.09
N LYS A 2 3.67 31.35 -0.62
CA LYS A 2 4.41 30.42 -1.49
C LYS A 2 3.54 29.18 -1.67
N LEU A 3 3.22 28.82 -2.91
CA LEU A 3 2.60 27.53 -3.22
C LEU A 3 3.69 26.47 -3.09
N GLU A 4 3.66 25.71 -1.99
CA GLU A 4 4.49 24.52 -1.86
C GLU A 4 3.90 23.41 -2.75
N HIS A 5 4.76 22.74 -3.50
CA HIS A 5 4.36 21.64 -4.36
C HIS A 5 4.16 20.39 -3.50
N VAL A 6 2.91 20.11 -3.12
CA VAL A 6 2.53 18.92 -2.36
C VAL A 6 2.57 17.71 -3.28
N THR A 7 3.35 16.69 -2.91
CA THR A 7 3.40 15.42 -3.66
C THR A 7 2.27 14.49 -3.22
N ILE A 8 1.98 13.48 -4.05
CA ILE A 8 1.03 12.42 -3.69
C ILE A 8 1.50 11.69 -2.42
N ASP A 9 2.82 11.51 -2.23
CA ASP A 9 3.40 10.89 -1.03
C ASP A 9 3.12 11.74 0.23
N ASP A 10 3.22 13.07 0.12
CA ASP A 10 2.90 13.98 1.22
C ASP A 10 1.42 13.90 1.61
N MET A 11 0.52 13.82 0.62
CA MET A 11 -0.90 13.64 0.86
C MET A 11 -1.21 12.30 1.52
N LEU A 12 -0.58 11.21 1.06
CA LEU A 12 -0.72 9.88 1.64
C LEU A 12 -0.26 9.88 3.09
N ARG A 13 0.95 10.39 3.39
CA ARG A 13 1.47 10.46 4.76
C ARG A 13 0.57 11.29 5.67
N SER A 14 0.09 12.44 5.21
CA SER A 14 -0.86 13.26 5.97
C SER A 14 -2.17 12.52 6.26
N TYR A 15 -2.67 11.77 5.28
CA TYR A 15 -3.85 10.94 5.45
C TYR A 15 -3.62 9.82 6.47
N LEU A 16 -2.50 9.10 6.36
CA LEU A 16 -2.16 8.02 7.28
C LEU A 16 -1.94 8.53 8.71
N LYS A 17 -1.23 9.65 8.88
CA LYS A 17 -1.06 10.32 10.18
C LYS A 17 -2.39 10.65 10.85
N SER A 18 -3.35 11.14 10.08
CA SER A 18 -4.63 11.62 10.60
C SER A 18 -5.60 10.48 10.92
N ASN A 19 -5.52 9.36 10.20
CA ASN A 19 -6.52 8.28 10.28
C ASN A 19 -6.00 6.98 10.92
N PHE A 20 -4.68 6.76 10.88
CA PHE A 20 -4.02 5.53 11.29
C PHE A 20 -2.85 5.81 12.24
N ALA A 21 -2.94 6.88 13.04
CA ALA A 21 -1.92 7.21 14.05
C ALA A 21 -1.62 5.99 14.95
N ASN A 22 -0.36 5.57 14.99
CA ASN A 22 0.14 4.38 15.71
C ASN A 22 -0.41 3.03 15.23
N ARG A 23 -0.97 2.96 14.02
CA ARG A 23 -1.45 1.70 13.43
C ARG A 23 -0.61 1.33 12.23
N ASN A 24 -0.38 0.03 12.08
CA ASN A 24 0.34 -0.51 10.93
C ASN A 24 -0.61 -0.66 9.75
N THR A 25 -0.19 -0.17 8.59
CA THR A 25 -0.97 -0.27 7.35
C THR A 25 -0.09 -0.73 6.20
N LEU A 26 -0.58 -1.71 5.43
CA LEU A 26 -0.06 -2.01 4.10
C LEU A 26 -0.72 -1.07 3.10
N VAL A 27 0.09 -0.38 2.30
CA VAL A 27 -0.34 0.53 1.25
C VAL A 27 0.13 -0.02 -0.10
N ILE A 28 -0.79 -0.22 -1.04
CA ILE A 28 -0.50 -0.76 -2.38
C ILE A 28 -1.04 0.19 -3.44
N TRP A 29 -0.26 0.49 -4.47
CA TRP A 29 -0.68 1.35 -5.58
C TRP A 29 0.11 1.07 -6.88
N PRO A 30 -0.43 1.46 -8.05
CA PRO A 30 0.26 1.28 -9.33
C PRO A 30 1.51 2.15 -9.49
N LEU A 31 2.59 1.58 -10.02
CA LEU A 31 3.76 2.36 -10.49
C LEU A 31 3.54 2.93 -11.89
N SER A 32 2.68 2.32 -12.71
CA SER A 32 2.44 2.74 -14.10
C SER A 32 1.00 2.46 -14.54
N MET A 33 0.59 2.97 -15.71
CA MET A 33 -0.72 2.69 -16.30
C MET A 33 -0.91 1.21 -16.73
N CYS A 34 0.14 0.39 -16.66
CA CYS A 34 0.16 -1.01 -17.05
C CYS A 34 0.36 -1.92 -15.83
N ASP A 35 -0.67 -2.05 -15.01
CA ASP A 35 -0.69 -3.06 -13.96
C ASP A 35 -1.02 -4.43 -14.54
N SER A 36 -0.30 -5.46 -14.07
CA SER A 36 -0.61 -6.85 -14.36
C SER A 36 -1.85 -7.28 -13.58
N GLU A 37 -2.97 -7.55 -14.27
CA GLU A 37 -4.18 -8.11 -13.62
C GLU A 37 -3.86 -9.39 -12.84
N ALA A 38 -2.92 -10.21 -13.34
CA ALA A 38 -2.48 -11.42 -12.65
C ALA A 38 -1.78 -11.11 -11.32
N GLU A 39 -0.98 -10.04 -11.25
CA GLU A 39 -0.33 -9.61 -10.01
C GLU A 39 -1.35 -9.09 -8.99
N VAL A 40 -2.36 -8.35 -9.45
CA VAL A 40 -3.46 -7.91 -8.59
C VAL A 40 -4.18 -9.11 -7.99
N GLU A 41 -4.49 -10.14 -8.77
CA GLU A 41 -5.17 -11.34 -8.26
C GLU A 41 -4.31 -12.15 -7.30
N THR A 42 -2.99 -12.26 -7.52
CA THR A 42 -2.10 -12.95 -6.55
C THR A 42 -2.02 -12.19 -5.22
N ILE A 43 -1.99 -10.86 -5.24
CA ILE A 43 -2.06 -10.04 -4.02
C ILE A 43 -3.38 -10.25 -3.28
N LYS A 44 -4.50 -10.29 -4.00
CA LYS A 44 -5.81 -10.55 -3.37
C LYS A 44 -5.85 -11.93 -2.72
N GLN A 45 -5.24 -12.92 -3.35
CA GLN A 45 -5.12 -14.27 -2.80
C GLN A 45 -4.25 -14.27 -1.54
N ASP A 46 -3.09 -13.61 -1.56
CA ASP A 46 -2.24 -13.47 -0.37
C ASP A 46 -2.99 -12.77 0.76
N LEU A 47 -3.65 -11.64 0.49
CA LEU A 47 -4.47 -10.94 1.48
C LEU A 47 -5.51 -11.88 2.11
N PHE A 48 -6.18 -12.69 1.30
CA PHE A 48 -7.15 -13.67 1.77
C PHE A 48 -6.51 -14.75 2.65
N GLU A 49 -5.33 -15.26 2.28
CA GLU A 49 -4.56 -16.23 3.09
C GLU A 49 -4.16 -15.66 4.46
N PHE A 50 -3.86 -14.37 4.54
CA PHE A 50 -3.60 -13.65 5.80
C PHE A 50 -4.87 -13.27 6.58
N GLY A 51 -6.07 -13.62 6.07
CA GLY A 51 -7.35 -13.32 6.73
C GLY A 51 -7.91 -11.93 6.44
N TYR A 52 -7.40 -11.24 5.43
CA TYR A 52 -7.86 -9.92 5.00
C TYR A 52 -8.76 -10.03 3.78
N LEU A 53 -9.85 -9.28 3.78
CA LEU A 53 -10.72 -9.18 2.61
C LEU A 53 -10.07 -8.22 1.61
N PRO A 54 -9.72 -8.68 0.40
CA PRO A 54 -9.20 -7.79 -0.62
C PRO A 54 -10.24 -6.74 -1.02
N PRO A 55 -9.82 -5.53 -1.43
CA PRO A 55 -10.73 -4.53 -1.97
C PRO A 55 -11.48 -5.09 -3.18
N LYS A 56 -12.80 -4.85 -3.21
CA LYS A 56 -13.68 -5.36 -4.29
C LYS A 56 -13.30 -4.83 -5.67
N SER A 57 -12.66 -3.67 -5.74
CA SER A 57 -12.23 -3.03 -6.97
C SER A 57 -10.79 -2.52 -6.82
N TYR A 58 -9.94 -2.91 -7.76
CA TYR A 58 -8.65 -2.28 -7.95
C TYR A 58 -8.85 -0.98 -8.74
N CYS A 59 -8.51 0.16 -8.12
CA CYS A 59 -8.55 1.46 -8.80
C CYS A 59 -7.17 1.75 -9.36
N ARG A 60 -7.07 1.83 -10.69
CA ARG A 60 -5.84 2.11 -11.46
C ARG A 60 -5.12 3.42 -11.10
N ASN A 61 -5.74 4.28 -10.28
CA ASN A 61 -5.20 5.57 -9.81
C ASN A 61 -5.38 5.74 -8.29
N GLY A 62 -5.56 4.66 -7.53
CA GLY A 62 -5.89 4.70 -6.11
C GLY A 62 -4.92 3.92 -5.24
N PHE A 63 -4.95 4.22 -3.94
CA PHE A 63 -4.26 3.46 -2.91
C PHE A 63 -5.19 2.40 -2.32
N TRP A 64 -4.69 1.19 -2.13
CA TRP A 64 -5.26 0.24 -1.19
C TRP A 64 -4.57 0.42 0.15
N ILE A 65 -5.31 0.84 1.17
CA ILE A 65 -4.79 1.04 2.53
C ILE A 65 -5.47 0.01 3.42
N ILE A 66 -4.69 -0.91 3.96
CA ILE A 66 -5.18 -2.09 4.68
C ILE A 66 -4.50 -2.13 6.04
N GLU A 67 -5.27 -1.97 7.12
CA GLU A 67 -4.77 -2.10 8.49
C GLU A 67 -4.42 -3.56 8.79
N MET A 68 -3.15 -3.85 9.09
CA MET A 68 -2.67 -5.20 9.38
C MET A 68 -1.38 -5.17 10.21
N PRO A 69 -1.04 -6.24 10.94
CA PRO A 69 0.23 -6.35 11.62
C PRO A 69 1.44 -6.18 10.68
N MET A 70 2.49 -5.52 11.17
CA MET A 70 3.72 -5.27 10.40
C MET A 70 4.31 -6.55 9.80
N HIS A 71 4.30 -7.67 10.53
CA HIS A 71 4.88 -8.92 10.04
C HIS A 71 4.15 -9.44 8.79
N ALA A 72 2.81 -9.39 8.76
CA ALA A 72 2.00 -9.81 7.63
C ALA A 72 2.22 -8.88 6.42
N ALA A 73 2.23 -7.56 6.66
CA ALA A 73 2.53 -6.57 5.62
C ALA A 73 3.91 -6.81 4.99
N CYS A 74 4.95 -7.03 5.79
CA CYS A 74 6.31 -7.27 5.30
C CYS A 74 6.39 -8.58 4.49
N GLU A 75 5.68 -9.62 4.89
CA GLU A 75 5.67 -10.89 4.15
C GLU A 75 5.04 -10.72 2.76
N ILE A 76 3.89 -10.05 2.66
CA ILE A 76 3.24 -9.73 1.39
C ILE A 76 4.17 -8.89 0.50
N ILE A 77 4.77 -7.83 1.05
CA ILE A 77 5.72 -6.97 0.31
C ILE A 77 6.88 -7.78 -0.26
N ASN A 78 7.43 -8.72 0.53
CA ASN A 78 8.56 -9.55 0.08
C ASN A 78 8.16 -10.53 -1.04
N ARG A 79 6.94 -11.11 -0.97
CA ARG A 79 6.39 -11.98 -2.04
C ARG A 79 6.26 -11.23 -3.37
N HIS A 80 5.92 -9.94 -3.33
CA HIS A 80 5.74 -9.08 -4.51
C HIS A 80 6.87 -8.07 -4.70
N SER A 81 8.08 -8.38 -4.22
CA SER A 81 9.23 -7.48 -4.30
C SER A 81 9.59 -7.05 -5.73
N LYS A 82 9.39 -7.94 -6.71
CA LYS A 82 9.69 -7.70 -8.14
C LYS A 82 8.46 -7.32 -8.97
N GLY A 83 7.40 -6.87 -8.30
CA GLY A 83 6.11 -6.56 -8.89
C GLY A 83 6.09 -5.27 -9.72
N THR A 84 4.98 -5.03 -10.41
CA THR A 84 4.66 -3.76 -11.08
C THR A 84 3.90 -2.79 -10.16
N LEU A 85 3.50 -3.27 -8.99
CA LEU A 85 2.82 -2.48 -7.95
C LEU A 85 3.80 -2.03 -6.87
N ALA A 86 3.69 -0.78 -6.46
CA ALA A 86 4.38 -0.29 -5.29
C ALA A 86 3.64 -0.76 -4.03
N MET A 87 4.42 -1.21 -3.04
CA MET A 87 3.92 -1.65 -1.75
C MET A 87 4.78 -1.11 -0.64
N ARG A 88 4.13 -0.54 0.38
CA ARG A 88 4.78 -0.03 1.57
C ARG A 88 4.03 -0.37 2.83
N CYS A 89 4.76 -0.73 3.87
CA CYS A 89 4.27 -0.83 5.22
C CYS A 89 4.54 0.48 5.94
N TYR A 90 3.50 1.07 6.54
CA TYR A 90 3.59 2.27 7.35
C TYR A 90 3.16 2.01 8.80
N CYS A 91 3.67 2.79 9.74
CA CYS A 91 3.07 3.02 11.06
C CYS A 91 2.75 4.51 11.19
N GLY A 92 1.46 4.88 11.12
CA GLY A 92 1.11 6.30 10.92
C GLY A 92 1.72 6.84 9.62
N ASP A 93 2.52 7.91 9.68
CA ASP A 93 3.23 8.50 8.54
C ASP A 93 4.63 7.93 8.29
N GLU A 94 5.12 7.06 9.16
CA GLU A 94 6.47 6.48 9.06
C GLU A 94 6.47 5.24 8.17
N CYS A 95 7.24 5.27 7.08
CA CYS A 95 7.44 4.09 6.23
C CYS A 95 8.44 3.14 6.89
N LEU A 96 8.02 1.90 7.14
CA LEU A 96 8.82 0.89 7.84
C LEU A 96 9.46 -0.13 6.89
N HIS A 97 8.79 -0.45 5.77
CA HIS A 97 9.27 -1.44 4.79
C HIS A 97 8.65 -1.15 3.42
N GLU A 98 9.38 -1.40 2.34
CA GLU A 98 8.90 -1.22 0.96
C GLU A 98 9.45 -2.28 0.03
N ASN A 99 8.76 -2.53 -1.09
CA ASN A 99 9.34 -3.32 -2.17
C ASN A 99 10.32 -2.48 -3.00
N MET A 100 11.45 -3.09 -3.38
CA MET A 100 12.50 -2.52 -4.25
C MET A 100 12.60 -3.29 -5.55
#